data_AF-S4XTY7-F1
#
_entry.id   AF-S4XTY7-F1
#
_cell.length_a   1.000
_cell.length_b   1.000
_cell.length_c   1.000
_cell.angle_alpha   90.00
_cell.angle_beta   90.00
_cell.angle_gamma   90.00
#
_symmetry.space_group_name_H-M   'P 1'
#
loop_
_entity.id
_entity.type
_entity.pdbx_description
1 polymer ?
#
loop_
_entity_poly.entity_id
_entity_poly.type
_entity_poly.pdbx_seq_one_letter_code
_entity_poly.pdbx_strand_id
1 'polypeptide(L)'
;MKKKRSGVWLLASLAGLGCAASPEQLDRPTNVAFGLDGDVYVADGYNHARIARFSAGGEFLSEWGEKGFGRGQLDTPHGIATDDEGRVYVADRENARVQVFSADGGYLAQWKSAALGRPWAIAFGPDRHVYVVDGGDQDPERPRGHVLRIDLGGEIVDRWGTSGDGPGEIDWGHGIAVGQDGSVYVTSLRGRGVQKFRRTK
;
A
#
# COMPACT_ATOMS: atom_id res chain seq x y z
N MET A 1 -7.52 21.96 -42.42
CA MET A 1 -7.59 21.95 -40.93
C MET A 1 -6.73 20.80 -40.40
N LYS A 2 -5.65 21.10 -39.66
CA LYS A 2 -4.77 20.09 -39.07
C LYS A 2 -5.41 19.56 -37.77
N LYS A 3 -5.62 18.25 -37.66
CA LYS A 3 -6.08 17.59 -36.42
C LYS A 3 -4.99 17.75 -35.34
N LYS A 4 -5.30 18.44 -34.24
CA LYS A 4 -4.48 18.43 -33.01
C LYS A 4 -4.46 16.99 -32.48
N ARG A 5 -3.27 16.39 -32.34
CA ARG A 5 -3.11 15.13 -31.61
C ARG A 5 -3.29 15.45 -30.12
N SER A 6 -4.30 14.83 -29.53
CA SER A 6 -4.71 14.94 -28.13
C SER A 6 -3.64 14.38 -27.19
N GLY A 7 -3.46 15.08 -26.06
CA GLY A 7 -2.98 14.63 -24.74
C GLY A 7 -1.99 13.47 -24.69
N VAL A 8 -0.79 13.74 -24.20
CA VAL A 8 0.22 12.71 -23.87
C VAL A 8 -0.32 11.84 -22.72
N TRP A 9 -0.35 10.51 -22.91
CA TRP A 9 -0.81 9.52 -21.92
C TRP A 9 0.34 8.71 -21.27
N LEU A 10 1.59 9.07 -21.59
CA LEU A 10 2.80 8.53 -20.98
C LEU A 10 3.91 9.57 -21.13
N LEU A 11 4.42 10.10 -20.01
CA LEU A 11 5.48 11.11 -20.02
C LEU A 11 6.87 10.47 -19.89
N ALA A 12 7.02 9.49 -18.98
CA ALA A 12 8.27 8.76 -18.75
C ALA A 12 7.97 7.37 -18.13
N SER A 13 8.91 6.44 -18.30
CA SER A 13 8.96 5.18 -17.54
C SER A 13 10.01 5.32 -16.46
N LEU A 14 9.62 5.15 -15.19
CA LEU A 14 10.49 5.36 -14.02
C LEU A 14 11.52 4.25 -13.80
N ALA A 15 11.44 3.16 -14.58
CA ALA A 15 12.42 2.08 -14.62
C ALA A 15 12.36 1.39 -15.99
N GLY A 16 13.52 0.93 -16.50
CA GLY A 16 13.58 0.19 -17.75
C GLY A 16 12.77 -1.10 -17.68
N LEU A 17 12.04 -1.43 -18.76
CA LEU A 17 11.32 -2.70 -18.91
C LEU A 17 12.35 -3.82 -19.17
N GLY A 18 13.06 -4.29 -18.14
CA GLY A 18 14.14 -5.28 -18.26
C GLY A 18 14.37 -6.05 -16.96
N CYS A 19 14.94 -7.25 -17.10
CA CYS A 19 15.30 -8.11 -15.96
C CYS A 19 16.60 -7.60 -15.32
N ALA A 20 16.62 -7.57 -13.98
CA ALA A 20 17.56 -6.89 -13.09
C ALA A 20 19.03 -6.80 -13.56
N ALA A 21 19.52 -5.57 -13.71
CA ALA A 21 20.94 -5.25 -13.91
C ALA A 21 21.42 -3.98 -13.18
N SER A 22 20.54 -3.13 -12.63
CA SER A 22 20.90 -1.91 -11.88
C SER A 22 19.89 -1.55 -10.79
N PRO A 23 20.28 -0.79 -9.74
CA PRO A 23 19.38 -0.41 -8.63
C PRO A 23 18.11 0.31 -9.09
N GLU A 24 18.16 1.08 -10.18
CA GLU A 24 17.00 1.79 -10.71
C GLU A 24 15.92 0.90 -11.36
N GLN A 25 16.20 -0.39 -11.60
CA GLN A 25 15.24 -1.31 -12.23
C GLN A 25 14.28 -1.91 -11.21
N LEU A 26 12.98 -1.83 -11.49
CA LEU A 26 11.93 -2.45 -10.68
C LEU A 26 11.67 -3.89 -11.15
N ASP A 27 11.34 -4.80 -10.23
CA ASP A 27 10.99 -6.18 -10.55
C ASP A 27 9.69 -6.61 -9.88
N ARG A 28 8.62 -6.50 -10.66
CA ARG A 28 7.22 -6.74 -10.26
C ARG A 28 6.80 -5.83 -9.09
N PRO A 29 6.88 -4.49 -9.28
CA PRO A 29 6.40 -3.53 -8.30
C PRO A 29 4.88 -3.68 -8.09
N THR A 30 4.43 -3.40 -6.88
CA THR A 30 3.08 -3.67 -6.40
C THR A 30 2.23 -2.40 -6.31
N ASN A 31 2.79 -1.31 -5.79
CA ASN A 31 2.06 -0.07 -5.55
C ASN A 31 2.99 1.15 -5.43
N VAL A 32 2.41 2.35 -5.42
CA VAL A 32 3.11 3.63 -5.40
C VAL A 32 2.43 4.64 -4.46
N ALA A 33 3.21 5.50 -3.81
CA ALA A 33 2.74 6.63 -3.02
C ALA A 33 3.58 7.88 -3.32
N PHE A 34 2.98 9.06 -3.12
CA PHE A 34 3.67 10.34 -3.30
C PHE A 34 4.15 10.89 -1.95
N GLY A 35 5.39 11.36 -1.88
CA GLY A 35 5.88 12.17 -0.78
C GLY A 35 5.39 13.62 -0.86
N LEU A 36 5.58 14.36 0.24
CA LEU A 36 5.19 15.78 0.33
C LEU A 36 5.94 16.67 -0.68
N ASP A 37 7.18 16.29 -1.03
CA ASP A 37 8.02 17.00 -1.98
C ASP A 37 7.76 16.61 -3.45
N GLY A 38 6.75 15.75 -3.69
CA GLY A 38 6.42 15.22 -5.02
C GLY A 38 7.22 13.98 -5.43
N ASP A 39 8.14 13.52 -4.58
CA ASP A 39 8.84 12.26 -4.75
C ASP A 39 7.87 11.07 -4.81
N VAL A 40 8.31 10.00 -5.45
CA VAL A 40 7.50 8.83 -5.73
C VAL A 40 8.14 7.63 -5.06
N TYR A 41 7.43 7.04 -4.09
CA TYR A 41 7.85 5.81 -3.43
C TYR A 41 7.15 4.62 -4.06
N VAL A 42 7.90 3.61 -4.46
CA VAL A 42 7.40 2.41 -5.13
C VAL A 42 7.70 1.20 -4.26
N ALA A 43 6.67 0.43 -3.92
CA ALA A 43 6.85 -0.88 -3.31
C ALA A 43 7.26 -1.89 -4.39
N ASP A 44 8.51 -2.36 -4.32
CA ASP A 44 9.11 -3.27 -5.29
C ASP A 44 9.08 -4.70 -4.73
N GLY A 45 7.87 -5.24 -4.69
CA GLY A 45 7.49 -6.22 -3.68
C GLY A 45 7.86 -7.66 -3.97
N TYR A 46 7.43 -8.20 -5.12
CA TYR A 46 7.40 -9.66 -5.31
C TYR A 46 8.79 -10.29 -5.43
N ASN A 47 9.75 -9.60 -6.05
CA ASN A 47 11.08 -10.14 -6.30
C ASN A 47 12.21 -9.41 -5.54
N HIS A 48 12.12 -8.09 -5.35
CA HIS A 48 13.19 -7.32 -4.69
C HIS A 48 13.02 -7.14 -3.17
N ALA A 49 11.78 -7.11 -2.65
CA ALA A 49 11.49 -6.85 -1.25
C ALA A 49 12.11 -5.54 -0.71
N ARG A 50 11.96 -4.46 -1.48
CA ARG A 50 12.46 -3.12 -1.12
C ARG A 50 11.42 -2.04 -1.42
N ILE A 51 11.68 -0.82 -0.96
CA ILE A 51 11.04 0.41 -1.43
C ILE A 51 12.05 1.19 -2.26
N ALA A 52 11.66 1.60 -3.46
CA ALA A 52 12.45 2.47 -4.33
C ALA A 52 11.85 3.89 -4.32
N ARG A 53 12.70 4.92 -4.21
CA ARG A 53 12.32 6.33 -4.21
C ARG A 53 12.81 6.98 -5.49
N PHE A 54 11.91 7.71 -6.14
CA PHE A 54 12.19 8.49 -7.34
C PHE A 54 11.84 9.96 -7.11
N SER A 55 12.50 10.86 -7.82
CA SER A 55 12.13 12.27 -7.84
C SER A 55 10.79 12.46 -8.57
N ALA A 56 10.17 13.64 -8.39
CA ALA A 56 8.99 14.03 -9.19
C ALA A 56 9.26 14.02 -10.72
N GLY A 57 10.53 14.20 -11.12
CA GLY A 57 10.98 14.11 -12.52
C GLY A 57 11.24 12.67 -12.99
N GLY A 58 11.23 11.71 -12.07
CA GLY A 58 11.38 10.30 -12.36
C GLY A 58 12.79 9.73 -12.25
N GLU A 59 13.71 10.47 -11.66
CA GLU A 59 15.08 10.02 -11.42
C GLU A 59 15.12 9.12 -10.19
N PHE A 60 15.83 7.99 -10.25
CA PHE A 60 16.05 7.16 -9.08
C PHE A 60 16.90 7.92 -8.06
N LEU A 61 16.42 7.99 -6.81
CA LEU A 61 17.08 8.73 -5.73
C LEU A 61 17.73 7.78 -4.73
N SER A 62 16.96 6.82 -4.22
CA SER A 62 17.41 5.91 -3.17
C SER A 62 16.52 4.69 -3.08
N GLU A 63 16.94 3.72 -2.28
CA GLU A 63 16.14 2.56 -1.91
C GLU A 63 16.42 2.15 -0.47
N TRP A 64 15.50 1.39 0.11
CA TRP A 64 15.72 0.72 1.38
C TRP A 64 14.91 -0.56 1.48
N GLY A 65 15.35 -1.42 2.40
CA GLY A 65 14.78 -2.74 2.62
C GLY A 65 15.49 -3.82 1.82
N GLU A 66 15.38 -5.02 2.35
CA GLU A 66 15.90 -6.26 1.79
C GLU A 66 15.02 -7.41 2.32
N LYS A 67 15.08 -8.57 1.67
CA LYS A 67 14.28 -9.71 2.10
C LYS A 67 14.62 -10.14 3.54
N GLY A 68 13.62 -10.16 4.42
CA GLY A 68 13.78 -10.68 5.78
C GLY A 68 12.68 -10.28 6.75
N PHE A 69 12.89 -10.62 8.02
CA PHE A 69 11.90 -10.47 9.11
C PHE A 69 12.29 -9.39 10.13
N GLY A 70 13.52 -8.88 10.05
CA GLY A 70 14.08 -7.89 10.95
C GLY A 70 13.48 -6.50 10.80
N ARG A 71 14.01 -5.54 11.58
CA ARG A 71 13.68 -4.11 11.44
C ARG A 71 14.24 -3.60 10.11
N GLY A 72 13.39 -2.94 9.32
CA GLY A 72 13.77 -2.41 8.02
C GLY A 72 13.89 -3.44 6.90
N GLN A 73 13.93 -4.74 7.21
CA GLN A 73 13.78 -5.81 6.23
C GLN A 73 12.31 -6.00 5.89
N LEU A 74 12.00 -6.42 4.66
CA LEU A 74 10.64 -6.57 4.14
C LEU A 74 10.46 -7.97 3.54
N ASP A 75 9.23 -8.46 3.42
CA ASP A 75 8.90 -9.64 2.62
C ASP A 75 7.59 -9.41 1.87
N THR A 76 7.71 -9.23 0.56
CA THR A 76 6.61 -8.83 -0.33
C THR A 76 5.89 -7.56 0.12
N PRO A 77 6.57 -6.39 0.23
CA PRO A 77 5.89 -5.12 0.46
C PRO A 77 4.87 -4.87 -0.65
N HIS A 78 3.60 -4.69 -0.28
CA HIS A 78 2.50 -4.67 -1.25
C HIS A 78 1.81 -3.30 -1.32
N GLY A 79 1.22 -2.86 -0.22
CA GLY A 79 0.65 -1.53 -0.11
C GLY A 79 1.70 -0.53 0.39
N ILE A 80 1.66 0.70 -0.13
CA ILE A 80 2.45 1.82 0.38
C ILE A 80 1.58 3.08 0.46
N ALA A 81 1.75 3.87 1.53
CA ALA A 81 1.10 5.16 1.70
C ALA A 81 2.04 6.12 2.45
N THR A 82 1.79 7.42 2.31
CA THR A 82 2.48 8.48 3.05
C THR A 82 1.47 9.25 3.89
N ASP A 83 1.92 9.80 5.03
CA ASP A 83 1.12 10.74 5.80
C ASP A 83 1.50 12.20 5.54
N ASP A 84 0.79 13.09 6.23
CA ASP A 84 0.99 14.54 6.19
C ASP A 84 2.24 15.03 6.96
N GLU A 85 3.04 14.12 7.53
CA GLU A 85 4.35 14.36 8.15
C GLU A 85 5.50 13.77 7.31
N GLY A 86 5.19 13.15 6.16
CA GLY A 86 6.18 12.53 5.28
C GLY A 86 6.67 11.15 5.73
N ARG A 87 6.01 10.51 6.70
CA ARG A 87 6.29 9.11 7.05
C ARG A 87 5.74 8.19 5.98
N VAL A 88 6.45 7.10 5.72
CA VAL A 88 6.11 6.08 4.72
C VAL A 88 5.63 4.82 5.43
N TYR A 89 4.41 4.40 5.14
CA TYR A 89 3.77 3.21 5.69
C TYR A 89 3.77 2.10 4.65
N VAL A 90 4.33 0.95 5.00
CA VAL A 90 4.49 -0.19 4.10
C VAL A 90 3.72 -1.37 4.67
N ALA A 91 2.76 -1.88 3.90
CA ALA A 91 2.12 -3.16 4.15
C ALA A 91 3.09 -4.29 3.77
N ASP A 92 3.76 -4.84 4.77
CA ASP A 92 4.77 -5.89 4.67
C ASP A 92 4.06 -7.26 4.72
N ARG A 93 3.52 -7.65 3.56
CA ARG A 93 2.42 -8.61 3.42
C ARG A 93 2.74 -9.99 3.99
N GLU A 94 3.91 -10.55 3.69
CA GLU A 94 4.27 -11.90 4.15
C GLU A 94 4.77 -11.91 5.60
N ASN A 95 5.13 -10.75 6.14
CA ASN A 95 5.55 -10.59 7.53
C ASN A 95 4.40 -10.25 8.49
N ALA A 96 3.17 -10.17 8.00
CA ALA A 96 1.97 -9.86 8.78
C ALA A 96 2.10 -8.58 9.62
N ARG A 97 2.62 -7.51 9.01
CA ARG A 97 2.86 -6.24 9.69
C ARG A 97 2.73 -5.04 8.77
N VAL A 98 2.58 -3.87 9.39
CA VAL A 98 2.89 -2.59 8.76
C VAL A 98 4.24 -2.13 9.31
N GLN A 99 5.14 -1.65 8.46
CA GLN A 99 6.34 -0.93 8.89
C GLN A 99 6.22 0.55 8.54
N VAL A 100 6.75 1.39 9.42
CA VAL A 100 6.75 2.85 9.28
C VAL A 100 8.19 3.31 9.15
N PHE A 101 8.44 4.12 8.13
CA PHE A 101 9.75 4.68 7.79
C PHE A 101 9.67 6.21 7.73
N SER A 102 10.81 6.87 7.92
CA SER A 102 10.96 8.28 7.55
C SER A 102 11.02 8.45 6.03
N ALA A 103 10.91 9.69 5.56
CA ALA A 103 10.93 10.02 4.13
C ALA A 103 12.20 9.57 3.39
N ASP A 104 13.31 9.41 4.11
CA ASP A 104 14.62 8.93 3.64
C ASP A 104 14.84 7.42 3.86
N GLY A 105 13.84 6.67 4.35
CA GLY A 105 13.89 5.21 4.49
C GLY A 105 14.42 4.71 5.84
N GLY A 106 14.63 5.59 6.82
CA GLY A 106 14.98 5.21 8.19
C GLY A 106 13.83 4.48 8.88
N TYR A 107 14.07 3.30 9.45
CA TYR A 107 13.06 2.56 10.21
C TYR A 107 12.61 3.36 11.44
N LEU A 108 11.30 3.53 11.62
CA LEU A 108 10.71 4.21 12.77
C LEU A 108 9.94 3.23 13.68
N ALA A 109 9.07 2.42 13.09
CA ALA A 109 8.19 1.52 13.86
C ALA A 109 7.72 0.31 13.05
N GLN A 110 7.12 -0.66 13.74
CA GLN A 110 6.37 -1.74 13.13
C GLN A 110 5.11 -2.03 13.95
N TRP A 111 4.02 -2.38 13.27
CA TRP A 111 2.73 -2.67 13.89
C TRP A 111 2.33 -4.11 13.57
N LYS A 112 2.06 -4.88 14.61
CA LYS A 112 1.62 -6.28 14.54
C LYS A 112 0.40 -6.46 15.42
N SER A 113 -0.55 -7.23 14.95
CA SER A 113 -1.75 -7.58 15.71
C SER A 113 -2.29 -8.91 15.21
N ALA A 114 -2.96 -9.68 16.06
CA ALA A 114 -3.71 -10.86 15.61
C ALA A 114 -4.78 -10.51 14.56
N ALA A 115 -5.25 -9.26 14.50
CA ALA A 115 -6.17 -8.80 13.47
C ALA A 115 -5.48 -8.38 12.16
N LEU A 116 -4.15 -8.28 12.13
CA LEU A 116 -3.34 -7.92 10.96
C LEU A 116 -2.59 -9.17 10.48
N GLY A 117 -3.13 -9.87 9.47
CA GLY A 117 -2.61 -11.10 8.90
C GLY A 117 -1.83 -10.87 7.62
N ARG A 118 -2.48 -10.53 6.51
CA ARG A 118 -1.80 -10.21 5.24
C ARG A 118 -2.28 -8.85 4.76
N PRO A 119 -1.59 -7.75 5.09
CA PRO A 119 -1.98 -6.45 4.59
C PRO A 119 -1.67 -6.34 3.09
N TRP A 120 -2.68 -6.06 2.26
CA TRP A 120 -2.54 -5.93 0.81
C TRP A 120 -2.48 -4.48 0.37
N ALA A 121 -3.41 -3.67 0.86
CA ALA A 121 -3.53 -2.28 0.49
C ALA A 121 -3.57 -1.41 1.73
N ILE A 122 -3.04 -0.20 1.61
CA ILE A 122 -2.93 0.76 2.69
C ILE A 122 -3.25 2.15 2.14
N ALA A 123 -3.92 2.98 2.93
CA ALA A 123 -4.17 4.37 2.62
C ALA A 123 -4.13 5.22 3.90
N PHE A 124 -3.67 6.46 3.78
CA PHE A 124 -3.77 7.44 4.84
C PHE A 124 -5.06 8.25 4.66
N GLY A 125 -5.87 8.34 5.72
CA GLY A 125 -7.14 9.05 5.71
C GLY A 125 -7.02 10.51 6.18
N PRO A 126 -8.02 11.36 5.85
CA PRO A 126 -8.04 12.77 6.26
C PRO A 126 -8.20 12.95 7.78
N ASP A 127 -8.59 11.90 8.49
CA ASP A 127 -8.73 11.86 9.95
C ASP A 127 -7.43 11.43 10.65
N ARG A 128 -6.31 11.41 9.92
CA ARG A 128 -4.98 11.01 10.40
C ARG A 128 -4.91 9.58 10.92
N HIS A 129 -5.63 8.67 10.26
CA HIS A 129 -5.53 7.23 10.50
C HIS A 129 -5.01 6.50 9.27
N VAL A 130 -4.39 5.36 9.50
CA VAL A 130 -3.95 4.44 8.48
C VAL A 130 -5.02 3.36 8.29
N TYR A 131 -5.48 3.22 7.07
CA TYR A 131 -6.49 2.25 6.68
C TYR A 131 -5.81 1.11 5.95
N VAL A 132 -5.99 -0.11 6.43
CA VAL A 132 -5.37 -1.31 5.87
C VAL A 132 -6.45 -2.27 5.43
N VAL A 133 -6.41 -2.70 4.17
CA VAL A 133 -7.15 -3.88 3.72
C VAL A 133 -6.31 -5.09 4.05
N ASP A 134 -6.79 -5.85 5.02
CA ASP A 134 -6.21 -7.13 5.40
C ASP A 134 -6.91 -8.22 4.60
N GLY A 135 -6.17 -8.87 3.71
CA GLY A 135 -6.65 -10.00 2.91
C GLY A 135 -6.61 -11.33 3.67
N GLY A 136 -6.36 -11.28 4.98
CA GLY A 136 -6.42 -12.40 5.89
C GLY A 136 -5.24 -13.36 5.84
N ASP A 137 -5.21 -14.25 6.82
CA ASP A 137 -4.50 -15.52 6.65
C ASP A 137 -5.21 -16.24 5.52
N GLN A 138 -4.48 -16.66 4.49
CA GLN A 138 -5.05 -17.45 3.39
C GLN A 138 -5.33 -18.88 3.84
N ASP A 139 -5.79 -19.05 5.08
CA ASP A 139 -6.33 -20.28 5.61
C ASP A 139 -7.72 -20.47 4.97
N PRO A 140 -7.90 -21.46 4.07
CA PRO A 140 -9.19 -21.69 3.44
C PRO A 140 -10.29 -22.06 4.44
N GLU A 141 -9.92 -22.57 5.62
CA GLU A 141 -10.85 -22.94 6.69
C GLU A 141 -11.23 -21.74 7.56
N ARG A 142 -10.46 -20.65 7.51
CA ARG A 142 -10.66 -19.45 8.31
C ARG A 142 -10.39 -18.19 7.49
N PRO A 143 -11.14 -17.97 6.40
CA PRO A 143 -10.89 -16.85 5.52
C PRO A 143 -11.15 -15.53 6.26
N ARG A 144 -10.23 -14.58 6.13
CA ARG A 144 -10.35 -13.24 6.73
C ARG A 144 -10.28 -12.19 5.63
N GLY A 145 -11.11 -11.17 5.79
CA GLY A 145 -11.25 -10.09 4.82
C GLY A 145 -11.91 -8.92 5.52
N HIS A 146 -11.11 -7.94 5.90
CA HIS A 146 -11.59 -6.80 6.66
C HIS A 146 -10.73 -5.56 6.39
N VAL A 147 -11.27 -4.41 6.76
CA VAL A 147 -10.51 -3.17 6.85
C VAL A 147 -10.18 -2.93 8.30
N LEU A 148 -8.93 -2.54 8.56
CA LEU A 148 -8.48 -2.00 9.83
C LEU A 148 -8.30 -0.49 9.69
N ARG A 149 -8.75 0.25 10.69
CA ARG A 149 -8.40 1.66 10.88
C ARG A 149 -7.47 1.73 12.09
N ILE A 150 -6.25 2.21 11.86
CA ILE A 150 -5.14 2.18 12.80
C ILE A 150 -4.73 3.62 13.08
N ASP A 151 -4.54 3.97 14.35
CA ASP A 151 -3.99 5.28 14.70
C ASP A 151 -2.48 5.36 14.43
N LEU A 152 -1.90 6.55 14.63
CA LEU A 152 -0.48 6.79 14.37
C LEU A 152 0.45 6.12 15.41
N GLY A 153 -0.10 5.63 16.53
CA GLY A 153 0.62 4.80 17.50
C GLY A 153 0.69 3.33 17.09
N GLY A 154 -0.14 2.91 16.12
CA GLY A 154 -0.26 1.52 15.68
C GLY A 154 -1.41 0.75 16.35
N GLU A 155 -2.26 1.44 17.12
CA GLU A 155 -3.42 0.81 17.74
C GLU A 155 -4.58 0.71 16.75
N ILE A 156 -5.20 -0.48 16.68
CA ILE A 156 -6.39 -0.70 15.85
C ILE A 156 -7.59 -0.10 16.58
N VAL A 157 -8.10 1.01 16.06
CA VAL A 157 -9.22 1.75 16.66
C VAL A 157 -10.57 1.40 16.06
N ASP A 158 -10.60 0.76 14.88
CA ASP A 158 -11.82 0.26 14.26
C ASP A 158 -11.52 -0.90 13.30
N ARG A 159 -12.52 -1.76 13.10
CA ARG A 159 -12.47 -2.88 12.15
C ARG A 159 -13.85 -3.20 11.63
N TRP A 160 -13.97 -3.37 10.32
CA TRP A 160 -15.21 -3.82 9.68
C TRP A 160 -14.95 -4.69 8.46
N GLY A 161 -15.99 -5.38 8.03
CA GLY A 161 -15.95 -6.36 6.96
C GLY A 161 -15.68 -7.78 7.43
N THR A 162 -16.14 -8.73 6.64
CA THR A 162 -15.93 -10.17 6.79
C THR A 162 -15.58 -10.76 5.42
N SER A 163 -15.01 -11.97 5.37
CA SER A 163 -14.74 -12.61 4.08
C SER A 163 -16.06 -13.02 3.39
N GLY A 164 -16.15 -12.78 2.07
CA GLY A 164 -17.30 -13.12 1.24
C GLY A 164 -17.48 -12.14 0.07
N ASP A 165 -18.50 -12.36 -0.76
CA ASP A 165 -18.79 -11.56 -1.95
C ASP A 165 -20.09 -10.73 -1.85
N GLY A 166 -20.75 -10.72 -0.69
CA GLY A 166 -21.93 -9.92 -0.42
C GLY A 166 -21.67 -8.48 0.03
N PRO A 167 -22.73 -7.67 0.21
CA PRO A 167 -22.63 -6.32 0.77
C PRO A 167 -21.99 -6.31 2.16
N GLY A 168 -20.93 -5.52 2.32
CA GLY A 168 -20.14 -5.45 3.56
C GLY A 168 -19.02 -6.51 3.64
N GLU A 169 -19.02 -7.51 2.77
CA GLU A 169 -18.00 -8.56 2.74
C GLU A 169 -16.86 -8.21 1.77
N ILE A 170 -15.66 -8.72 2.05
CA ILE A 170 -14.42 -8.41 1.34
C ILE A 170 -13.69 -9.72 1.07
N ASP A 171 -13.85 -10.28 -0.13
CA ASP A 171 -13.07 -11.43 -0.58
C ASP A 171 -11.92 -11.00 -1.48
N TRP A 172 -10.69 -11.23 -1.00
CA TRP A 172 -9.45 -10.81 -1.64
C TRP A 172 -9.44 -9.30 -1.90
N GLY A 173 -9.60 -8.51 -0.84
CA GLY A 173 -9.43 -7.06 -0.90
C GLY A 173 -8.02 -6.68 -1.38
N HIS A 174 -7.92 -5.83 -2.40
CA HIS A 174 -6.64 -5.52 -3.08
C HIS A 174 -6.34 -4.03 -3.23
N GLY A 175 -7.34 -3.17 -3.08
CA GLY A 175 -7.18 -1.73 -3.18
C GLY A 175 -8.04 -1.02 -2.16
N ILE A 176 -7.54 0.11 -1.67
CA ILE A 176 -8.26 0.98 -0.75
C ILE A 176 -8.01 2.44 -1.09
N ALA A 177 -9.06 3.25 -0.99
CA ALA A 177 -8.97 4.70 -1.07
C ALA A 177 -9.88 5.33 -0.03
N VAL A 178 -9.41 6.40 0.62
CA VAL A 178 -10.18 7.14 1.63
C VAL A 178 -10.46 8.54 1.10
N GLY A 179 -11.73 8.88 0.99
CA GLY A 179 -12.19 10.21 0.57
C GLY A 179 -12.10 11.22 1.72
N GLN A 180 -12.00 12.50 1.35
CA GLN A 180 -11.96 13.63 2.30
C GLN A 180 -13.19 13.70 3.23
N ASP A 181 -14.32 13.10 2.82
CA ASP A 181 -15.54 13.03 3.62
C ASP A 181 -15.58 11.83 4.60
N GLY A 182 -14.46 11.10 4.71
CA GLY A 182 -14.30 9.89 5.52
C GLY A 182 -14.86 8.61 4.87
N SER A 183 -15.32 8.66 3.62
CA SER A 183 -15.75 7.46 2.91
C SER A 183 -14.56 6.58 2.56
N VAL A 184 -14.68 5.27 2.76
CA VAL A 184 -13.64 4.28 2.42
C VAL A 184 -14.14 3.43 1.25
N TYR A 185 -13.35 3.34 0.19
CA TYR A 185 -13.63 2.50 -0.98
C TYR A 185 -12.67 1.32 -0.97
N VAL A 186 -13.19 0.10 -1.09
CA VAL A 186 -12.40 -1.13 -1.12
C VAL A 186 -12.71 -1.91 -2.38
N THR A 187 -11.68 -2.29 -3.13
CA THR A 187 -11.81 -3.21 -4.28
C THR A 187 -11.53 -4.64 -3.84
N SER A 188 -12.37 -5.57 -4.31
CA SER A 188 -12.28 -7.00 -4.00
C SER A 188 -12.18 -7.79 -5.30
N LEU A 189 -11.12 -8.59 -5.46
CA LEU A 189 -10.90 -9.35 -6.70
C LEU A 189 -11.92 -10.47 -6.86
N ARG A 190 -12.17 -11.25 -5.80
CA ARG A 190 -13.13 -12.37 -5.86
C ARG A 190 -14.55 -11.91 -5.62
N GLY A 191 -14.74 -10.85 -4.84
CA GLY A 191 -16.00 -10.11 -4.75
C GLY A 191 -16.39 -9.40 -6.06
N ARG A 192 -15.48 -9.30 -7.04
CA ARG A 192 -15.71 -8.75 -8.38
C ARG A 192 -16.30 -7.33 -8.37
N GLY A 193 -15.83 -6.46 -7.48
CA GLY A 193 -16.41 -5.12 -7.34
C GLY A 193 -15.66 -4.17 -6.42
N VAL A 194 -16.24 -2.97 -6.30
CA VAL A 194 -15.84 -1.94 -5.35
C VAL A 194 -17.00 -1.67 -4.39
N GLN A 195 -16.71 -1.61 -3.10
CA GLN A 195 -17.69 -1.27 -2.07
C GLN A 195 -17.29 0.03 -1.39
N LYS A 196 -18.29 0.87 -1.10
CA LYS A 196 -18.13 2.11 -0.33
C LYS A 196 -18.62 1.88 1.09
N PHE A 197 -17.75 2.14 2.05
CA PHE A 197 -18.04 2.13 3.48
C PHE A 197 -18.06 3.57 3.97
N ARG A 198 -18.99 3.88 4.87
CA ARG A 198 -19.02 5.14 5.59
C ARG A 198 -19.59 4.88 6.97
N ARG A 199 -18.93 5.40 7.99
CA ARG A 199 -19.46 5.35 9.34
C ARG A 199 -20.73 6.21 9.41
N THR A 200 -21.84 5.61 9.77
CA THR A 200 -23.04 6.35 10.14
C THR A 200 -22.83 6.95 11.53
N LYS A 201 -23.32 8.18 11.74
CA LYS A 201 -23.31 8.82 13.06
C LYS A 201 -24.10 8.01 14.08
#